data_AF-A0A3S4J7V2-F1
#
_entry.id   AF-A0A3S4J7V2-F1
#
_cell.length_a   1.000
_cell.length_b   1.000
_cell.length_c   1.000
_cell.angle_alpha   90.00
_cell.angle_beta   90.00
_cell.angle_gamma   90.00
#
_symmetry.space_group_name_H-M   'P 1'
#
loop_
_entity.id
_entity.type
_entity.pdbx_description
1 polymer ?
#
loop_
_entity_poly.entity_id
_entity_poly.type
_entity_poly.pdbx_seq_one_letter_code
_entity_poly.pdbx_strand_id
1 'polypeptide(L)'
;MAVSDQTRSGDLAETFKSERETTKNQIRVALPGIIQSFDPDAVTAVVQPAIRSVETDNDGNRVTKPYPLLVDVPVVFPRGGGCTLTFPVKAGDE
;
A
#
# COMPACT_ATOMS: atom_id res chain seq x y z
N MET A 1 18.84 -48.46 5.34
CA MET A 1 18.44 -47.52 4.27
C MET A 1 18.21 -46.17 4.94
N ALA A 2 19.28 -45.37 5.06
CA ALA A 2 19.22 -44.07 5.73
C ALA A 2 18.78 -43.03 4.70
N VAL A 3 17.54 -42.55 4.82
CA VAL A 3 17.06 -41.43 4.03
C VAL A 3 17.70 -40.18 4.63
N SER A 4 18.54 -39.55 3.82
CA SER A 4 19.35 -38.38 4.16
C SER A 4 18.49 -37.15 4.46
N ASP A 5 18.51 -36.68 5.71
CA ASP A 5 17.87 -35.45 6.22
C ASP A 5 18.35 -34.13 5.56
N GLN A 6 19.38 -34.20 4.70
CA GLN A 6 20.02 -33.02 4.13
C GLN A 6 19.20 -32.30 3.04
N THR A 7 18.24 -32.97 2.39
CA THR A 7 17.45 -32.38 1.31
C THR A 7 16.27 -31.53 1.82
N ARG A 8 15.83 -31.72 3.07
CA ARG A 8 14.65 -31.02 3.64
C ARG A 8 14.98 -29.66 4.27
N SER A 9 16.22 -29.47 4.72
CA SER A 9 16.63 -28.27 5.46
C SER A 9 16.72 -27.01 4.57
N GLY A 10 17.18 -27.16 3.31
CA GLY A 10 17.22 -26.06 2.34
C GLY A 10 15.83 -25.63 1.86
N ASP A 11 14.91 -26.58 1.70
CA ASP A 11 13.55 -26.36 1.21
C ASP A 11 12.71 -25.51 2.17
N LEU A 12 12.80 -25.79 3.48
CA LEU A 12 12.15 -24.97 4.51
C LEU A 12 12.76 -23.56 4.60
N ALA A 13 14.08 -23.43 4.53
CA ALA A 13 14.74 -22.12 4.61
C ALA A 13 14.41 -21.23 3.40
N GLU A 14 14.35 -21.80 2.19
CA GLU A 14 13.93 -21.09 0.98
C GLU A 14 12.44 -20.76 0.98
N THR A 15 11.59 -21.66 1.50
CA THR A 15 10.16 -21.40 1.70
C THR A 15 9.94 -20.23 2.65
N PHE A 16 10.59 -20.23 3.83
CA PHE A 16 10.48 -19.11 4.78
C PHE A 16 11.02 -17.79 4.22
N LYS A 17 12.08 -17.81 3.39
CA LYS A 17 12.54 -16.59 2.70
C LYS A 17 11.48 -16.08 1.73
N SER A 18 10.92 -16.97 0.92
CA SER A 18 9.86 -16.62 -0.05
C SER A 18 8.61 -16.07 0.63
N GLU A 19 8.20 -16.67 1.75
CA GLU A 19 7.09 -16.20 2.58
C GLU A 19 7.40 -14.83 3.22
N ARG A 20 8.61 -14.61 3.72
CA ARG A 20 9.03 -13.32 4.28
C ARG A 20 9.06 -12.23 3.22
N GLU A 21 9.56 -12.52 2.03
CA GLU A 21 9.55 -11.56 0.91
C GLU A 21 8.12 -11.24 0.46
N THR A 22 7.25 -12.25 0.40
CA THR A 22 5.82 -12.05 0.09
C THR A 22 5.15 -11.16 1.14
N THR A 23 5.38 -11.44 2.42
CA THR A 23 4.84 -10.66 3.54
C THR A 23 5.34 -9.22 3.50
N LYS A 24 6.64 -9.01 3.27
CA LYS A 24 7.22 -7.67 3.14
C LYS A 24 6.63 -6.89 1.98
N ASN A 25 6.37 -7.55 0.85
CA ASN A 25 5.82 -6.89 -0.34
C ASN A 25 4.32 -6.54 -0.18
N GLN A 26 3.60 -7.27 0.67
CA GLN A 26 2.20 -6.99 1.00
C GLN A 26 2.06 -5.81 1.98
N ILE A 27 3.01 -5.62 2.90
CA ILE A 27 2.95 -4.54 3.89
C ILE A 27 3.38 -3.21 3.24
N ARG A 28 2.53 -2.20 3.38
CA ARG A 28 2.80 -0.86 2.84
C ARG A 28 2.67 0.18 3.94
N VAL A 29 3.68 1.04 4.01
CA VAL A 29 3.79 2.06 5.07
C VAL A 29 3.29 3.42 4.58
N ALA A 30 3.69 3.83 3.37
CA ALA A 30 3.24 5.07 2.74
C ALA A 30 3.16 4.89 1.22
N LEU A 31 2.09 5.40 0.62
CA LEU A 31 1.89 5.43 -0.82
C LEU A 31 1.53 6.85 -1.24
N PRO A 32 2.12 7.39 -2.32
CA PRO A 32 1.64 8.63 -2.91
C PRO A 32 0.24 8.40 -3.48
N GLY A 33 -0.65 9.36 -3.28
CA GLY A 33 -2.03 9.28 -3.73
C GLY A 33 -2.57 10.64 -4.14
N ILE A 34 -3.38 10.65 -5.19
CA ILE A 34 -3.97 11.84 -5.78
C ILE A 34 -5.35 12.04 -5.17
N ILE A 35 -5.65 13.24 -4.72
CA ILE A 35 -6.94 13.58 -4.11
C ILE A 35 -7.99 13.70 -5.20
N GLN A 36 -9.05 12.91 -5.11
CA GLN A 36 -10.20 12.98 -6.02
C GLN A 36 -11.27 13.94 -5.51
N SER A 37 -11.53 13.96 -4.20
CA SER A 37 -12.46 14.89 -3.56
C SER A 37 -12.12 15.07 -2.09
N PHE A 38 -12.49 16.22 -1.52
CA PHE A 38 -12.28 16.55 -0.12
C PHE A 38 -13.57 17.06 0.52
N ASP A 39 -13.89 16.56 1.70
CA ASP A 39 -14.99 17.01 2.55
C ASP A 39 -14.43 17.85 3.72
N PRO A 40 -14.70 19.17 3.75
CA PRO A 40 -14.20 20.07 4.79
C PRO A 40 -14.90 19.89 6.15
N ASP A 41 -16.12 19.36 6.20
CA ASP A 41 -16.89 19.22 7.44
C ASP A 41 -16.40 18.00 8.24
N ALA A 42 -16.14 16.89 7.53
CA ALA A 42 -15.60 15.66 8.11
C ALA A 42 -14.06 15.63 8.16
N VAL A 43 -13.38 16.54 7.43
CA VAL A 43 -11.92 16.55 7.27
C VAL A 43 -11.40 15.23 6.67
N THR A 44 -12.13 14.73 5.66
CA THR A 44 -11.83 13.47 4.97
C THR A 44 -11.60 13.71 3.48
N ALA A 45 -10.76 12.88 2.87
CA ALA A 45 -10.48 12.90 1.44
C ALA A 45 -10.71 11.53 0.81
N VAL A 46 -11.14 11.55 -0.45
CA VAL A 46 -11.09 10.38 -1.32
C VAL A 46 -9.77 10.44 -2.08
N VAL A 47 -8.93 9.42 -1.90
CA VAL A 47 -7.57 9.38 -2.44
C VAL A 47 -7.41 8.18 -3.37
N GLN A 48 -6.88 8.41 -4.56
CA GLN A 48 -6.47 7.36 -5.48
C GLN A 48 -4.96 7.15 -5.40
N PRO A 49 -4.46 5.99 -4.95
CA PRO A 49 -3.02 5.72 -4.94
C PRO A 49 -2.43 5.82 -6.36
N ALA A 50 -1.37 6.60 -6.52
CA ALA A 50 -0.73 6.88 -7.83
C ALA A 50 0.16 5.72 -8.31
N ILE A 51 0.53 4.82 -7.41
CA ILE A 51 1.30 3.61 -7.73
C ILE A 51 0.35 2.57 -8.32
N ARG A 52 0.81 1.75 -9.25
CA ARG A 52 0.02 0.65 -9.81
C ARG A 52 0.34 -0.67 -9.11
N SER A 53 -0.65 -1.53 -8.92
CA SER A 53 -0.43 -2.90 -8.46
C SER A 53 0.10 -3.75 -9.59
N VAL A 54 1.30 -4.28 -9.41
CA VAL A 54 1.86 -5.30 -10.30
C VAL A 54 1.39 -6.63 -9.75
N GLU A 55 0.27 -7.13 -10.27
CA GLU A 55 -0.16 -8.51 -10.05
C GLU A 55 0.45 -9.37 -11.16
N THR A 56 1.20 -10.40 -10.78
CA THR A 56 1.64 -11.43 -11.74
C THR A 56 0.49 -12.41 -11.87
N ASP A 57 -0.16 -12.43 -13.03
CA ASP A 57 -1.21 -13.40 -13.33
C ASP A 57 -0.60 -14.82 -13.45
N ASN A 58 -1.42 -15.86 -13.33
CA ASN A 58 -1.00 -17.27 -13.37
C ASN A 58 -0.28 -17.64 -14.69
N ASP A 59 -0.45 -16.82 -15.73
CA ASP A 59 0.13 -16.96 -17.08
C ASP A 59 1.45 -16.19 -17.27
N GLY A 60 2.02 -15.60 -16.20
CA GLY A 60 3.30 -14.86 -16.26
C GLY A 60 3.20 -13.43 -16.80
N ASN A 61 2.00 -12.97 -17.14
CA ASN A 61 1.74 -11.60 -17.57
C ASN A 61 1.62 -10.65 -16.36
N ARG A 62 2.40 -9.56 -16.36
CA ARG A 62 2.31 -8.49 -15.36
C ARG A 62 1.08 -7.63 -15.65
N VAL A 63 -0.04 -7.93 -14.99
CA VAL A 63 -1.24 -7.10 -15.08
C VAL A 63 -1.11 -5.95 -14.10
N THR A 64 -1.09 -4.74 -14.65
CA THR A 64 -0.90 -3.51 -13.89
C THR A 64 -2.27 -2.88 -13.64
N LYS A 65 -2.86 -3.09 -12.45
CA LYS A 65 -4.17 -2.53 -12.09
C LYS A 65 -4.00 -1.29 -11.19
N PRO A 66 -4.81 -0.24 -11.37
CA PRO A 66 -4.89 0.84 -10.39
C PRO A 66 -5.46 0.29 -9.07
N TYR A 67 -5.00 0.84 -7.94
CA TYR A 67 -5.63 0.53 -6.65
C TYR A 67 -7.06 1.07 -6.61
N PRO A 68 -7.94 0.43 -5.80
CA PRO A 68 -9.25 0.99 -5.53
C PRO A 68 -9.10 2.39 -4.88
N LEU A 69 -10.14 3.19 -5.05
CA LEU A 69 -10.29 4.48 -4.39
C LEU A 69 -10.35 4.27 -2.87
N LEU A 70 -9.50 4.97 -2.13
CA LEU A 70 -9.56 5.02 -0.68
C LEU A 70 -10.54 6.13 -0.30
N VAL A 71 -11.69 5.76 0.25
CA VAL A 71 -12.70 6.69 0.76
C VAL A 71 -12.47 6.95 2.25
N ASP A 72 -12.95 8.10 2.74
CA ASP A 72 -12.92 8.47 4.16
C ASP A 72 -11.51 8.53 4.78
N VAL A 73 -10.50 8.92 4.00
CA VAL A 73 -9.12 9.06 4.50
C VAL A 73 -8.99 10.36 5.30
N PRO A 74 -8.59 10.33 6.59
CA PRO A 74 -8.48 11.55 7.40
C PRO A 74 -7.31 12.42 6.91
N VAL A 75 -7.58 13.71 6.70
CA VAL A 75 -6.55 14.69 6.32
C VAL A 75 -5.99 15.35 7.57
N VAL A 76 -4.66 15.31 7.74
CA VAL A 76 -3.99 15.89 8.90
C VAL A 76 -3.50 17.30 8.58
N PHE A 77 -4.13 18.30 9.19
CA PHE A 77 -3.63 19.68 9.18
C PHE A 77 -2.81 19.97 10.44
N PRO A 78 -1.61 20.58 10.31
CA PRO A 78 -0.82 20.96 11.47
C PRO A 78 -1.57 22.03 12.28
N ARG A 79 -1.73 21.75 13.58
CA ARG A 79 -2.43 22.61 14.54
C ARG A 79 -1.59 22.81 15.79
N GLY A 80 -1.66 24.00 16.38
CA GLY A 80 -0.91 24.36 17.58
C GLY A 80 -1.40 25.67 18.19
N GLY A 81 -1.46 25.74 19.52
CA GLY A 81 -1.80 26.97 20.25
C GLY A 81 -3.19 27.54 19.98
N GLY A 82 -4.16 26.70 19.57
CA GLY A 82 -5.52 27.14 19.20
C GLY A 82 -5.69 27.61 17.75
N CYS A 83 -4.63 27.53 16.93
CA CYS A 83 -4.67 27.83 15.50
C CYS A 83 -4.45 26.58 14.65
N THR A 84 -5.11 26.51 13.49
CA THR A 84 -4.93 25.43 12.50
C THR A 84 -4.50 26.04 11.18
N LEU A 85 -3.42 25.51 10.59
CA LEU A 85 -3.00 25.85 9.24
C LEU A 85 -3.72 24.94 8.24
N THR A 86 -4.80 25.46 7.65
CA THR A 86 -5.55 24.78 6.59
C THR A 86 -5.01 25.17 5.22
N PHE A 87 -4.77 24.18 4.37
CA PHE A 87 -4.49 24.41 2.95
C PHE A 87 -5.75 24.14 2.14
N PRO A 88 -6.03 24.89 1.06
CA PRO A 88 -7.17 24.63 0.20
C PRO A 88 -6.94 23.36 -0.62
N VAL A 89 -7.34 22.21 -0.08
CA VAL A 89 -7.25 20.91 -0.76
C VAL A 89 -8.28 20.86 -1.89
N LYS A 90 -7.82 20.58 -3.11
CA LYS A 90 -8.64 20.44 -4.32
C LYS A 90 -8.45 19.07 -4.97
N ALA A 91 -9.39 18.72 -5.83
CA ALA A 91 -9.26 17.56 -6.69
C ALA A 91 -8.04 17.73 -7.62
N GLY A 92 -7.16 16.74 -7.65
CA GLY A 92 -5.93 16.74 -8.44
C GLY A 92 -4.67 17.15 -7.67
N ASP A 93 -4.76 17.49 -6.38
CA ASP A 93 -3.58 17.66 -5.53
C ASP A 93 -2.94 16.30 -5.16
N GLU A 94 -1.60 16.27 -5.04
CA GLU A 94 -0.77 15.08 -4.77
C GLU A 94 -0.06 15.14 -3.40
#